data_AF-A0A3C1JCM7-F1
#
_entry.id   AF-A0A3C1JCM7-F1
#
_cell.length_a   1.000
_cell.length_b   1.000
_cell.length_c   1.000
_cell.angle_alpha   90.00
_cell.angle_beta   90.00
_cell.angle_gamma   90.00
#
_symmetry.space_group_name_H-M   'P 1'
#
loop_
_entity.id
_entity.type
_entity.pdbx_description
1 polymer ?
#
loop_
_entity_poly.entity_id
_entity_poly.type
_entity_poly.pdbx_seq_one_letter_code
_entity_poly.pdbx_strand_id
1 'polypeptide(L)'
;MSVSSHLNPEPERRLWIIHEKVRLAADRTDLKLAALAVFAALELALLKGGPRCGAGYAAILLLCAVIPLCLFAFSPFIEAEGPVRALDGLMKPQPGDSLITARDLARYPHMELVTLLDRYLGGGITATRYYEDIVAQILLHARVTARKYRFFLFASAVALAAQLPLVAAFAAR
;
A
#
# COMPACT_ATOMS: atom_id res chain seq x y z
N MET A 1 -31.88 8.06 -31.17
CA MET A 1 -31.93 7.72 -29.74
C MET A 1 -31.21 8.80 -28.96
N SER A 2 -31.99 9.72 -28.37
CA SER A 2 -31.50 10.85 -27.60
C SER A 2 -31.14 10.38 -26.20
N VAL A 3 -29.84 10.20 -25.94
CA VAL A 3 -29.33 9.92 -24.59
C VAL A 3 -29.41 11.21 -23.80
N SER A 4 -30.30 11.20 -22.81
CA SER A 4 -30.68 12.32 -21.98
C SER A 4 -29.49 13.00 -21.30
N SER A 5 -29.31 14.29 -21.58
CA SER A 5 -28.39 15.24 -20.94
C SER A 5 -28.78 15.61 -19.49
N HIS A 6 -29.45 14.71 -18.76
CA HIS A 6 -30.09 14.98 -17.48
C HIS A 6 -29.46 14.27 -16.26
N LEU A 7 -28.42 13.49 -16.48
CA LEU A 7 -27.47 13.12 -15.43
C LEU A 7 -26.25 13.99 -15.66
N ASN A 8 -26.15 15.14 -14.99
CA ASN A 8 -24.91 15.89 -14.92
C ASN A 8 -23.87 14.90 -14.36
N PRO A 9 -22.94 14.34 -15.16
CA PRO A 9 -21.85 13.61 -14.56
C PRO A 9 -21.10 14.69 -13.81
N GLU A 10 -21.08 14.64 -12.48
CA GLU A 10 -20.14 15.45 -11.71
C GLU A 10 -18.85 14.64 -11.68
N PRO A 11 -17.95 14.74 -12.70
CA PRO A 11 -16.69 14.01 -12.72
C PRO A 11 -15.90 14.31 -11.46
N GLU A 12 -16.00 15.54 -10.95
CA GLU A 12 -15.45 15.98 -9.69
C GLU A 12 -15.90 15.13 -8.50
N ARG A 13 -17.22 14.94 -8.32
CA ARG A 13 -17.74 14.16 -7.20
C ARG A 13 -17.30 12.70 -7.28
N ARG A 14 -17.22 12.14 -8.48
CA ARG A 14 -16.76 10.75 -8.68
C ARG A 14 -15.25 10.59 -8.47
N LEU A 15 -14.44 11.54 -8.94
CA LEU A 15 -13.01 11.60 -8.68
C LEU A 15 -12.74 11.76 -7.17
N TRP A 16 -13.54 12.57 -6.48
CA TRP A 16 -13.45 12.76 -5.04
C TRP A 16 -13.75 11.46 -4.28
N ILE A 17 -14.75 10.67 -4.71
CA ILE A 17 -15.02 9.35 -4.13
C ILE A 17 -13.85 8.39 -4.33
N ILE A 18 -13.20 8.40 -5.50
CA ILE A 18 -12.01 7.56 -5.76
C ILE A 18 -10.86 8.01 -4.86
N HIS A 19 -10.62 9.32 -4.77
CA HIS A 19 -9.61 9.91 -3.90
C HIS A 19 -9.81 9.52 -2.43
N GLU A 20 -11.04 9.64 -1.92
CA GLU A 20 -11.37 9.30 -0.53
C GLU A 20 -11.19 7.80 -0.26
N LYS A 21 -11.54 6.92 -1.21
CA LYS A 21 -11.28 5.48 -1.09
C LYS A 21 -9.79 5.15 -1.06
N VAL A 22 -8.98 5.83 -1.87
CA VAL A 22 -7.52 5.68 -1.85
C VAL A 22 -6.96 6.16 -0.51
N ARG A 23 -7.43 7.29 0.01
CA ARG A 23 -7.05 7.82 1.32
C ARG A 23 -7.38 6.86 2.45
N LEU A 24 -8.62 6.36 2.50
CA LEU A 24 -9.04 5.37 3.51
C LEU A 24 -8.23 4.06 3.41
N ALA A 25 -7.81 3.66 2.21
CA ALA A 25 -6.95 2.50 2.02
C ALA A 25 -5.52 2.75 2.55
N ALA A 26 -5.01 3.97 2.40
CA ALA A 26 -3.73 4.39 2.98
C ALA A 26 -3.79 4.33 4.52
N ASP A 27 -4.80 4.95 5.12
CA ASP A 27 -4.99 4.99 6.58
C ASP A 27 -5.09 3.59 7.19
N ARG A 28 -5.82 2.68 6.52
CA ARG A 28 -5.91 1.28 6.93
C ARG A 28 -4.58 0.53 6.82
N THR A 29 -3.77 0.86 5.82
CA THR A 29 -2.45 0.23 5.64
C THR A 29 -1.47 0.72 6.70
N ASP A 30 -1.52 2.01 7.03
CA ASP A 30 -0.74 2.61 8.11
C ASP A 30 -1.13 1.99 9.47
N LEU A 31 -2.43 1.82 9.73
CA LEU A 31 -2.89 1.17 10.97
C LEU A 31 -2.40 -0.29 11.07
N LYS A 32 -2.39 -1.04 9.96
CA LYS A 32 -1.86 -2.42 9.92
C LYS A 32 -0.35 -2.48 10.16
N LEU A 33 0.42 -1.55 9.59
CA LEU A 33 1.87 -1.44 9.82
C LEU A 33 2.18 -1.10 11.28
N ALA A 34 1.43 -0.16 11.85
CA ALA A 34 1.55 0.20 13.26
C ALA A 34 1.24 -1.00 14.18
N ALA A 35 0.13 -1.71 13.90
CA ALA A 35 -0.23 -2.91 14.65
C ALA A 35 0.84 -4.00 14.58
N LEU A 36 1.43 -4.22 13.40
CA LEU A 36 2.52 -5.18 13.22
C LEU A 36 3.78 -4.78 13.99
N ALA A 37 4.14 -3.49 13.98
CA ALA A 37 5.28 -2.98 14.74
C ALA A 37 5.09 -3.14 16.25
N VAL A 38 3.90 -2.81 16.77
CA VAL A 38 3.54 -2.99 18.19
C VAL A 38 3.59 -4.47 18.56
N PHE A 39 3.05 -5.34 17.71
CA PHE A 39 3.08 -6.79 17.93
C PHE A 39 4.52 -7.32 18.00
N ALA A 40 5.38 -6.96 17.04
CA ALA A 40 6.78 -7.37 17.05
C ALA A 40 7.55 -6.85 18.28
N ALA A 41 7.28 -5.61 18.71
CA ALA A 41 7.86 -5.06 19.93
C ALA A 41 7.41 -5.79 21.20
N LEU A 42 6.13 -6.19 21.26
CA LEU A 42 5.58 -6.96 22.37
C LEU A 42 6.20 -8.36 22.43
N GLU A 43 6.32 -9.05 21.29
CA GLU A 43 6.98 -10.36 21.21
C GLU A 43 8.43 -10.28 21.67
N LEU A 44 9.18 -9.27 21.24
CA LEU A 44 10.55 -9.03 21.71
C LEU A 44 10.63 -8.80 23.22
N ALA A 45 9.67 -8.07 23.79
CA ALA A 45 9.62 -7.84 25.24
C ALA A 45 9.34 -9.14 26.02
N LEU A 46 8.44 -9.99 25.50
CA LEU A 46 8.12 -11.30 26.09
C LEU A 46 9.30 -12.28 25.98
N LEU A 47 10.06 -12.22 24.89
CA LEU A 47 11.22 -13.08 24.66
C LEU A 47 12.43 -12.76 25.55
N LYS A 48 12.44 -11.66 26.32
CA LYS A 48 13.50 -11.37 27.31
C LYS A 48 13.72 -12.49 28.33
N GLY A 49 12.68 -13.30 28.62
CA GLY A 49 12.75 -14.49 29.47
C GLY A 49 12.81 -15.84 28.73
N GLY A 50 12.93 -15.81 27.40
CA GLY A 50 12.80 -16.97 26.52
C GLY A 50 14.03 -17.89 26.47
N PRO A 51 13.92 -19.02 25.75
CA PRO A 51 15.00 -19.99 25.59
C PRO A 51 16.21 -19.41 24.84
N ARG A 52 17.38 -19.41 25.50
CA ARG A 52 18.67 -18.96 24.94
C ARG A 52 19.32 -20.04 24.07
N CYS A 53 18.64 -20.41 23.00
CA CYS A 53 19.15 -21.34 21.99
C CYS A 53 19.37 -20.63 20.64
N GLY A 54 20.13 -21.24 19.72
CA GLY A 54 20.41 -20.66 18.40
C GLY A 54 19.15 -20.28 17.62
N ALA A 55 18.09 -21.10 17.72
CA ALA A 55 16.78 -20.81 17.13
C ALA A 55 16.10 -19.60 17.79
N GLY A 56 16.19 -19.45 19.12
CA GLY A 56 15.68 -18.28 19.84
C GLY A 56 16.36 -16.98 19.41
N TYR A 57 17.68 -16.99 19.20
CA TYR A 57 18.42 -15.83 18.68
C TYR A 57 18.01 -15.47 17.24
N ALA A 58 17.78 -16.47 16.38
CA ALA A 58 17.29 -16.25 15.02
C ALA A 58 15.91 -15.59 15.01
N ALA A 59 14.99 -16.03 15.88
CA ALA A 59 13.67 -15.42 16.03
C ALA A 59 13.77 -13.94 16.48
N ILE A 60 14.63 -13.65 17.46
CA ILE A 60 14.86 -12.29 17.95
C ILE A 60 15.41 -11.38 16.85
N LEU A 61 16.39 -11.85 16.06
CA LEU A 61 16.95 -11.08 14.96
C LEU A 61 15.91 -10.75 13.88
N LEU A 62 15.06 -11.73 13.52
CA LEU A 62 14.00 -11.51 12.54
C LEU A 62 12.95 -10.52 13.05
N LEU A 63 12.52 -10.62 14.30
CA LEU A 63 11.61 -9.64 14.91
C LEU A 63 12.24 -8.25 15.04
N CYS A 64 13.52 -8.17 15.37
CA CYS A 64 14.28 -6.92 15.37
C CYS A 64 14.37 -6.30 13.96
N ALA A 65 14.35 -7.10 12.89
CA ALA A 65 14.34 -6.61 11.51
C ALA A 65 12.95 -6.08 11.08
N VAL A 66 11.85 -6.59 11.66
CA VAL A 66 10.48 -6.13 11.38
C VAL A 66 10.27 -4.67 11.80
N ILE A 67 10.83 -4.25 12.94
CA ILE A 67 10.68 -2.88 13.46
C ILE A 67 11.23 -1.82 12.48
N PRO A 68 12.50 -1.85 12.04
CA PRO A 68 13.04 -0.89 11.09
C PRO A 68 12.34 -0.98 9.73
N LEU A 69 11.86 -2.16 9.31
CA LEU A 69 11.03 -2.31 8.11
C LEU A 69 9.71 -1.54 8.22
N CYS A 70 9.01 -1.66 9.36
CA CYS A 70 7.79 -0.91 9.62
C CYS A 70 8.05 0.59 9.75
N LEU A 71 9.12 1.01 10.43
CA LEU A 71 9.49 2.43 10.53
C LEU A 71 9.87 3.03 9.17
N PHE A 72 10.57 2.25 8.33
CA PHE A 72 10.85 2.65 6.96
C PHE A 72 9.57 2.79 6.14
N ALA A 73 8.55 1.95 6.41
CA ALA A 73 7.23 2.03 5.78
C ALA A 73 6.50 3.36 6.07
N PHE A 74 6.75 3.97 7.24
CA PHE A 74 6.23 5.30 7.62
C PHE A 74 7.11 6.47 7.17
N SER A 75 8.27 6.19 6.61
CA SER A 75 9.25 7.23 6.29
C SER A 75 8.83 8.05 5.07
N PRO A 76 9.10 9.37 5.04
CA PRO A 76 8.86 10.22 3.86
C PRO A 76 9.67 9.77 2.63
N PHE A 77 10.69 8.92 2.80
CA PHE A 77 11.43 8.32 1.70
C PHE A 77 10.57 7.39 0.81
N ILE A 78 9.48 6.84 1.33
CA ILE A 78 8.51 6.08 0.52
C ILE A 78 7.61 7.00 -0.29
N GLU A 79 7.45 8.25 0.15
CA GLU A 79 6.69 9.26 -0.59
C GLU A 79 7.52 9.84 -1.73
N ALA A 80 8.84 9.94 -1.54
CA ALA A 80 9.77 10.44 -2.54
C ALA A 80 9.78 9.63 -3.85
N GLU A 81 9.93 10.33 -4.97
CA GLU A 81 10.03 9.77 -6.34
C GLU A 81 11.39 9.11 -6.64
N GLY A 82 12.12 8.67 -5.62
CA GLY A 82 13.47 8.12 -5.72
C GLY A 82 13.51 6.65 -6.20
N PRO A 83 14.54 5.87 -5.81
CA PRO A 83 14.78 4.50 -6.32
C PRO A 83 13.61 3.53 -6.07
N VAL A 84 12.72 3.84 -5.13
CA VAL A 84 11.50 3.06 -4.86
C VAL A 84 10.52 3.10 -6.05
N ARG A 85 10.61 4.08 -6.95
CA ARG A 85 9.80 4.17 -8.18
C ARG A 85 10.10 3.04 -9.17
N ALA A 86 11.30 2.43 -9.11
CA ALA A 86 11.63 1.26 -9.93
C ALA A 86 10.73 0.05 -9.60
N LEU A 87 10.19 -0.03 -8.37
CA LEU A 87 9.22 -1.06 -7.98
C LEU A 87 7.84 -0.83 -8.60
N ASP A 88 7.52 0.39 -9.06
CA ASP A 88 6.23 0.70 -9.70
C ASP A 88 6.23 0.23 -11.17
N GLY A 89 7.38 0.33 -11.86
CA GLY A 89 7.53 -0.10 -13.26
C GLY A 89 7.47 -1.61 -13.51
N LEU A 90 7.46 -2.43 -12.45
CA LEU A 90 7.34 -3.89 -12.55
C LEU A 90 5.89 -4.38 -12.72
N MET A 91 4.88 -3.51 -12.54
CA MET A 91 3.48 -3.90 -12.63
C MET A 91 2.88 -3.53 -13.99
N LYS A 92 2.47 -4.55 -14.75
CA LYS A 92 1.69 -4.36 -15.98
C LYS A 92 0.21 -4.15 -15.65
N PRO A 93 -0.49 -3.23 -16.34
CA PRO A 93 -1.94 -3.10 -16.24
C PRO A 93 -2.66 -4.40 -16.60
N GLN A 94 -3.72 -4.76 -15.89
CA GLN A 94 -4.53 -5.95 -16.20
C GLN A 94 -5.97 -5.58 -16.61
N PRO A 95 -6.58 -6.31 -17.57
CA PRO A 95 -7.92 -5.98 -18.10
C PRO A 95 -9.08 -6.22 -17.11
N GLY A 96 -8.82 -6.64 -15.87
CA GLY A 96 -9.80 -6.78 -14.80
C GLY A 96 -9.53 -5.89 -13.58
N ASP A 97 -8.57 -4.96 -13.68
CA ASP A 97 -8.19 -4.07 -12.60
C ASP A 97 -9.34 -3.10 -12.25
N SER A 98 -9.61 -2.92 -10.96
CA SER A 98 -10.67 -2.03 -10.49
C SER A 98 -10.14 -0.60 -10.44
N LEU A 99 -10.70 0.29 -11.25
CA LEU A 99 -10.37 1.75 -11.31
C LEU A 99 -10.69 2.52 -10.02
N ILE A 100 -11.06 1.82 -8.95
CA ILE A 100 -11.43 2.36 -7.65
C ILE A 100 -10.35 2.03 -6.60
N THR A 101 -9.53 1.00 -6.84
CA THR A 101 -8.64 0.44 -5.82
C THR A 101 -7.22 0.97 -5.98
N ALA A 102 -6.63 1.48 -4.91
CA ALA A 102 -5.29 2.09 -4.91
C ALA A 102 -4.20 1.19 -5.53
N ARG A 103 -4.27 -0.13 -5.28
CA ARG A 103 -3.32 -1.11 -5.81
C ARG A 103 -3.34 -1.20 -7.34
N ASP A 104 -4.50 -1.03 -7.93
CA ASP A 104 -4.73 -1.22 -9.35
C ASP A 104 -4.49 0.09 -10.10
N LEU A 105 -4.97 1.20 -9.53
CA LEU A 105 -4.66 2.58 -9.97
C LEU A 105 -3.14 2.82 -10.06
N ALA A 106 -2.36 2.32 -9.10
CA ALA A 106 -0.91 2.51 -9.06
C ALA A 106 -0.15 1.89 -10.25
N ARG A 107 -0.74 0.92 -10.96
CA ARG A 107 -0.09 0.20 -12.08
C ARG A 107 -0.15 0.95 -13.41
N TYR A 108 -1.06 1.92 -13.52
CA TYR A 108 -1.23 2.66 -14.76
C TYR A 108 -0.24 3.83 -14.86
N PRO A 109 0.32 4.10 -16.06
CA PRO A 109 0.99 5.37 -16.32
C PRO A 109 -0.04 6.51 -16.33
N HIS A 110 0.43 7.72 -16.02
CA HIS A 110 -0.46 8.87 -15.78
C HIS A 110 -1.40 9.14 -16.96
N MET A 111 -0.86 9.20 -18.18
CA MET A 111 -1.63 9.47 -19.40
C MET A 111 -2.68 8.38 -19.70
N GLU A 112 -2.33 7.10 -19.51
CA GLU A 112 -3.30 6.01 -19.70
C GLU A 112 -4.41 6.07 -18.66
N LEU A 113 -4.08 6.39 -17.39
CA LEU A 113 -5.10 6.49 -16.36
C LEU A 113 -6.06 7.66 -16.62
N VAL A 114 -5.54 8.82 -17.03
CA VAL A 114 -6.37 9.99 -17.38
C VAL A 114 -7.35 9.61 -18.48
N THR A 115 -6.88 8.97 -19.56
CA THR A 115 -7.76 8.54 -20.67
C THR A 115 -8.77 7.46 -20.27
N LEU A 116 -8.38 6.51 -19.41
CA LEU A 116 -9.28 5.48 -18.89
C LEU A 116 -10.34 6.06 -17.96
N LEU A 117 -9.97 6.96 -17.06
CA LEU A 117 -10.91 7.63 -16.16
C LEU A 117 -11.84 8.56 -16.93
N ASP A 118 -11.35 9.26 -17.95
CA ASP A 118 -12.18 10.11 -18.81
C ASP A 118 -13.26 9.26 -19.49
N ARG A 119 -12.88 8.11 -20.06
CA ARG A 119 -13.82 7.16 -20.66
C ARG A 119 -14.78 6.53 -19.64
N TYR A 120 -14.30 6.20 -18.44
CA TYR A 120 -15.08 5.56 -17.39
C TYR A 120 -16.10 6.51 -16.73
N LEU A 121 -15.75 7.79 -16.58
CA LEU A 121 -16.57 8.78 -15.91
C LEU A 121 -17.58 9.47 -16.83
N GLY A 122 -17.48 9.26 -18.15
CA GLY A 122 -18.40 9.78 -19.16
C GLY A 122 -17.89 11.03 -19.89
N GLY A 123 -16.59 11.29 -19.85
CA GLY A 123 -15.91 12.42 -20.49
C GLY A 123 -15.77 13.66 -19.61
N GLY A 124 -14.86 14.56 -20.00
CA GLY A 124 -14.69 15.90 -19.41
C GLY A 124 -13.47 16.08 -18.51
N ILE A 125 -12.70 15.02 -18.25
CA ILE A 125 -11.47 15.07 -17.44
C ILE A 125 -10.32 15.63 -18.25
N THR A 126 -10.18 15.20 -19.52
CA THR A 126 -9.14 15.74 -20.42
C THR A 126 -9.46 17.16 -20.92
N ALA A 127 -10.69 17.65 -20.64
CA ALA A 127 -11.14 18.97 -21.08
C ALA A 127 -10.65 20.09 -20.15
N THR A 128 -10.36 19.79 -18.88
CA THR A 128 -9.91 20.79 -17.91
C THR A 128 -8.68 20.31 -17.13
N ARG A 129 -7.66 21.17 -17.08
CA ARG A 129 -6.40 20.89 -16.36
C ARG A 129 -6.60 20.60 -14.87
N TYR A 130 -7.65 21.19 -14.27
CA TYR A 130 -8.02 20.96 -12.88
C TYR A 130 -8.32 19.48 -12.57
N TYR A 131 -9.03 18.76 -13.46
CA TYR A 131 -9.33 17.35 -13.23
C TYR A 131 -8.11 16.46 -13.48
N GLU A 132 -7.22 16.84 -14.38
CA GLU A 132 -5.92 16.17 -14.58
C GLU A 132 -5.04 16.23 -13.33
N ASP A 133 -5.00 17.39 -12.66
CA ASP A 133 -4.25 17.57 -11.40
C ASP A 133 -4.82 16.69 -10.27
N ILE A 134 -6.15 16.57 -10.17
CA ILE A 134 -6.79 15.68 -9.19
C ILE A 134 -6.41 14.21 -9.47
N VAL A 135 -6.38 13.80 -10.73
CA VAL A 135 -5.96 12.44 -11.11
C VAL A 135 -4.48 12.22 -10.79
N ALA A 136 -3.62 13.22 -10.99
CA ALA A 136 -2.22 13.15 -10.60
C ALA A 136 -2.06 12.94 -9.09
N GLN A 137 -2.84 13.65 -8.27
CA GLN A 137 -2.85 13.51 -6.83
C GLN A 137 -3.34 12.11 -6.39
N ILE A 138 -4.42 11.61 -7.00
CA ILE A 138 -4.93 10.25 -6.76
C ILE A 138 -3.84 9.20 -7.06
N LEU A 139 -3.15 9.34 -8.19
CA LEU A 139 -2.07 8.44 -8.59
C LEU A 139 -0.91 8.45 -7.61
N LEU A 140 -0.50 9.63 -7.15
CA LEU A 140 0.57 9.77 -6.17
C LEU A 140 0.21 9.02 -4.87
N HIS A 141 -0.97 9.29 -4.32
CA HIS A 141 -1.45 8.60 -3.12
C HIS A 141 -1.63 7.09 -3.33
N ALA A 142 -2.11 6.66 -4.49
CA ALA A 142 -2.27 5.25 -4.83
C ALA A 142 -0.92 4.52 -4.85
N ARG A 143 0.11 5.11 -5.47
CA ARG A 143 1.47 4.54 -5.51
C ARG A 143 2.12 4.47 -4.14
N VAL A 144 2.00 5.52 -3.34
CA VAL A 144 2.48 5.50 -1.94
C VAL A 144 1.81 4.37 -1.16
N THR A 145 0.48 4.24 -1.28
CA THR A 145 -0.28 3.17 -0.61
C THR A 145 0.16 1.79 -1.07
N ALA A 146 0.34 1.59 -2.37
CA ALA A 146 0.80 0.31 -2.93
C ALA A 146 2.21 -0.07 -2.43
N ARG A 147 3.12 0.91 -2.34
CA ARG A 147 4.47 0.72 -1.78
C ARG A 147 4.41 0.32 -0.30
N LYS A 148 3.68 1.08 0.52
CA LYS A 148 3.47 0.76 1.95
C LYS A 148 2.88 -0.65 2.15
N TYR A 149 1.91 -1.03 1.32
CA TYR A 149 1.31 -2.37 1.38
C TYR A 149 2.31 -3.48 1.05
N ARG A 150 3.25 -3.27 0.11
CA ARG A 150 4.32 -4.25 -0.16
C ARG A 150 5.28 -4.39 1.02
N PHE A 151 5.65 -3.29 1.67
CA PHE A 151 6.44 -3.34 2.90
C PHE A 151 5.69 -4.08 4.01
N PHE A 152 4.38 -3.86 4.15
CA PHE A 152 3.55 -4.62 5.07
C PHE A 152 3.59 -6.13 4.77
N LEU A 153 3.44 -6.53 3.50
CA LEU A 153 3.53 -7.94 3.11
C LEU A 153 4.91 -8.52 3.45
N PHE A 154 5.99 -7.81 3.11
CA PHE A 154 7.35 -8.26 3.40
C PHE A 154 7.60 -8.39 4.90
N ALA A 155 7.23 -7.37 5.69
CA ALA A 155 7.34 -7.37 7.14
C ALA A 155 6.51 -8.51 7.76
N SER A 156 5.30 -8.77 7.24
CA SER A 156 4.46 -9.88 7.71
C SER A 156 5.06 -11.25 7.38
N ALA A 157 5.69 -11.41 6.23
CA ALA A 157 6.38 -12.64 5.85
C ALA A 157 7.60 -12.89 6.75
N VAL A 158 8.37 -11.84 7.07
CA VAL A 158 9.49 -11.91 8.01
C VAL A 158 9.00 -12.25 9.42
N ALA A 159 7.91 -11.64 9.88
CA ALA A 159 7.30 -11.94 11.17
C ALA A 159 6.83 -13.41 11.26
N LEU A 160 6.16 -13.93 10.22
CA LEU A 160 5.78 -15.34 10.14
C LEU A 160 7.00 -16.27 10.13
N ALA A 161 8.04 -15.91 9.38
CA ALA A 161 9.29 -16.66 9.35
C ALA A 161 9.97 -16.68 10.73
N ALA A 162 9.80 -15.63 11.55
CA ALA A 162 10.29 -15.58 12.93
C ALA A 162 9.55 -16.52 13.88
N GLN A 163 8.28 -16.87 13.59
CA GLN A 163 7.51 -17.79 14.43
C GLN A 163 8.01 -19.24 14.34
N LEU A 164 8.51 -19.69 13.19
CA LEU A 164 9.06 -21.04 13.02
C LEU A 164 10.23 -21.37 13.97
N PRO A 165 11.31 -20.56 14.04
CA PRO A 165 12.40 -20.80 14.98
C PRO A 165 11.98 -20.58 16.44
N LEU A 166 10.99 -19.72 16.69
CA LEU A 166 10.43 -19.52 18.03
C LEU A 166 9.72 -20.79 18.52
N VAL A 167 8.86 -21.39 17.69
CA VAL A 167 8.21 -22.68 18.00
C VAL A 167 9.24 -23.79 18.20
N ALA A 168 10.24 -23.89 17.32
CA ALA A 168 11.31 -24.87 17.45
C ALA A 168 12.11 -24.70 18.77
N ALA A 169 12.37 -23.44 19.17
CA ALA A 169 13.07 -23.11 20.40
C ALA A 169 12.29 -23.50 21.67
N PHE A 170 10.96 -23.39 21.64
CA PHE A 170 10.10 -23.82 22.75
C PHE A 170 9.84 -25.33 22.76
N ALA A 171 9.78 -25.98 21.59
CA ALA A 171 9.60 -27.42 21.49
C ALA A 171 10.86 -28.22 21.87
N ALA A 172 12.05 -27.61 21.74
CA ALA A 172 13.33 -28.21 22.14
C ALA A 172 13.64 -28.09 23.65
N ARG A 173 12.68 -27.60 24.45
CA ARG A 173 12.81 -27.32 25.87
C ARG A 173 12.00 -28.31 26.69
#